data_AF-B5D0R7-F1
#
_entry.id   AF-B5D0R7-F1
#
_cell.length_a   1.000
_cell.length_b   1.000
_cell.length_c   1.000
_cell.angle_alpha   90.00
_cell.angle_beta   90.00
_cell.angle_gamma   90.00
#
_symmetry.space_group_name_H-M   'P 1'
#
loop_
_entity.id
_entity.type
_entity.pdbx_description
1 polymer ?
#
loop_
_entity_poly.entity_id
_entity_poly.type
_entity_poly.pdbx_seq_one_letter_code
_entity_poly.pdbx_strand_id
1 'polypeptide(L)'
;MLHEISKYAEAVNAVVVSENKGHYFTSCFIERNGKFVYIHHFSNMRMNDMVKIELDSFLIRTARHAKDYTGGINQYCDMSQLQSMIDKLLS
;
A
#
# COMPACT_ATOMS: atom_id res chain seq x y z
N MET A 1 -8.56 5.51 5.09
CA MET A 1 -7.63 4.70 4.27
C MET A 1 -6.81 3.74 5.12
N LEU A 2 -5.92 4.23 6.00
CA LEU A 2 -5.07 3.34 6.82
C LEU A 2 -5.85 2.29 7.64
N HIS A 3 -7.03 2.67 8.17
CA HIS A 3 -7.94 1.73 8.84
C HIS A 3 -8.33 0.53 7.98
N GLU A 4 -8.67 0.77 6.70
CA GLU A 4 -9.04 -0.31 5.78
C GLU A 4 -7.83 -1.16 5.37
N ILE A 5 -6.66 -0.52 5.15
CA ILE A 5 -5.41 -1.25 4.89
C ILE A 5 -5.08 -2.18 6.07
N SER A 6 -5.27 -1.71 7.31
CA SER A 6 -5.01 -2.50 8.51
C SER A 6 -5.93 -3.72 8.60
N LYS A 7 -7.23 -3.57 8.31
CA LYS A 7 -8.15 -4.71 8.22
C LYS A 7 -7.72 -5.75 7.18
N TYR A 8 -7.28 -5.30 5.99
CA TYR A 8 -6.81 -6.24 4.96
C TYR A 8 -5.51 -6.94 5.34
N ALA A 9 -4.60 -6.25 6.02
CA ALA A 9 -3.39 -6.86 6.58
C ALA A 9 -3.74 -7.93 7.62
N GLU A 10 -4.60 -7.60 8.58
CA GLU A 10 -5.06 -8.52 9.62
C GLU A 10 -5.74 -9.76 9.02
N ALA A 11 -6.57 -9.58 7.98
CA ALA A 11 -7.24 -10.68 7.28
C ALA A 11 -6.29 -11.69 6.64
N VAL A 12 -5.03 -11.32 6.42
CA VAL A 12 -3.98 -12.19 5.85
C VAL A 12 -2.88 -12.53 6.86
N ASN A 13 -3.16 -12.36 8.16
CA ASN A 13 -2.23 -12.59 9.26
C ASN A 13 -0.95 -11.77 9.15
N ALA A 14 -1.08 -10.52 8.69
CA ALA A 14 0.00 -9.55 8.60
C ALA A 14 -0.32 -8.34 9.48
N VAL A 15 0.71 -7.52 9.77
CA VAL A 15 0.56 -6.35 10.63
C VAL A 15 1.15 -5.10 9.97
N VAL A 16 0.51 -3.95 10.17
CA VAL A 16 1.10 -2.66 9.77
C VAL A 16 2.19 -2.30 10.78
N VAL A 17 3.44 -2.15 10.31
CA VAL A 17 4.63 -1.92 11.17
C VAL A 17 5.18 -0.49 11.10
N SER A 18 4.77 0.27 10.10
CA SER A 18 5.10 1.68 9.97
C SER A 18 4.07 2.37 9.10
N GLU A 19 3.69 3.57 9.48
CA GLU A 19 2.77 4.42 8.75
C GLU A 19 3.41 5.78 8.45
N ASN A 20 3.01 6.39 7.35
CA ASN A 20 3.30 7.78 7.05
C ASN A 20 2.08 8.39 6.37
N LYS A 21 1.54 9.43 6.99
CA LYS A 21 0.37 10.14 6.48
C LYS A 21 0.74 11.58 6.20
N GLY A 22 0.66 11.96 4.93
CA GLY A 22 0.75 13.33 4.48
C GLY A 22 -0.62 13.95 4.27
N HIS A 23 -0.64 15.24 3.95
CA HIS A 23 -1.86 15.96 3.61
C HIS A 23 -2.56 15.38 2.37
N TYR A 24 -1.79 14.80 1.44
CA TYR A 24 -2.28 14.28 0.16
C TYR A 24 -1.95 12.79 -0.08
N PHE A 25 -1.46 12.08 0.93
CA PHE A 25 -1.12 10.67 0.76
C PHE A 25 -1.17 9.89 2.07
N THR A 26 -1.27 8.58 1.94
CA THR A 26 -1.08 7.62 3.03
C THR A 26 -0.19 6.51 2.50
N SER A 27 0.88 6.19 3.23
CA SER A 27 1.71 5.03 2.96
C SER A 27 1.98 4.24 4.23
N CYS A 28 2.28 2.97 4.06
CA CYS A 28 2.60 2.09 5.18
C CYS A 28 3.44 0.90 4.74
N PHE A 29 4.08 0.28 5.72
CA PHE A 29 4.71 -1.02 5.60
C PHE A 29 3.86 -2.06 6.33
N ILE A 30 3.65 -3.19 5.67
CA ILE A 30 3.01 -4.38 6.22
C ILE A 30 4.06 -5.47 6.35
N GLU A 31 4.04 -6.20 7.45
CA GLU A 31 4.96 -7.29 7.76
C GLU A 31 4.21 -8.60 8.02
N ARG A 32 4.79 -9.71 7.53
CA ARG A 32 4.41 -11.07 7.89
C ARG A 32 5.62 -11.98 7.80
N ASN A 33 5.98 -12.62 8.92
CA ASN A 33 7.05 -13.62 8.99
C ASN A 33 8.41 -13.15 8.42
N GLY A 34 8.80 -11.91 8.69
CA GLY A 34 10.02 -11.27 8.21
C GLY A 34 9.97 -10.75 6.76
N LYS A 35 8.83 -10.90 6.08
CA LYS A 35 8.59 -10.33 4.74
C LYS A 35 7.85 -9.01 4.85
N PHE A 36 8.18 -8.07 3.98
CA PHE A 36 7.60 -6.73 4.01
C PHE A 36 6.99 -6.34 2.66
N VAL A 37 5.87 -5.62 2.75
CA VAL A 37 5.20 -4.96 1.62
C VAL A 37 5.09 -3.47 1.92
N TYR A 38 5.39 -2.64 0.94
CA TYR A 38 5.16 -1.21 0.97
C TYR A 38 3.90 -0.87 0.17
N ILE A 39 3.02 -0.07 0.76
CA ILE A 39 1.83 0.48 0.11
C ILE A 39 1.92 2.00 0.12
N HIS A 40 1.57 2.64 -0.99
CA HIS A 40 1.42 4.08 -1.10
C HIS A 40 0.15 4.44 -1.88
N HIS A 41 -0.66 5.32 -1.32
CA HIS A 41 -1.89 5.82 -1.92
C HIS A 41 -1.93 7.35 -1.83
N PHE A 42 -2.22 8.02 -2.95
CA PHE A 42 -2.46 9.46 -2.97
C PHE A 42 -3.94 9.74 -2.71
N SER A 43 -4.25 10.64 -1.77
CA SER A 43 -5.61 11.07 -1.51
C SER A 43 -6.02 12.18 -2.48
N ASN A 44 -7.11 11.97 -3.20
CA ASN A 44 -7.61 12.83 -4.26
C ASN A 44 -8.09 14.20 -3.73
N MET A 45 -7.21 15.20 -3.68
CA MET A 45 -7.63 16.60 -3.60
C MET A 45 -7.40 17.28 -4.95
N ARG A 46 -8.50 17.38 -5.71
CA ARG A 46 -8.72 18.29 -6.85
C ARG A 46 -7.66 18.26 -7.96
N MET A 47 -7.94 17.53 -9.04
CA MET A 47 -7.32 17.79 -10.35
C MET A 47 -8.42 17.93 -11.40
N ASN A 48 -8.70 19.19 -11.77
CA ASN A 48 -9.34 19.52 -13.04
C ASN A 48 -8.31 19.23 -14.14
N ASP A 49 -8.76 18.53 -15.17
CA ASP A 49 -8.16 18.35 -16.48
C ASP A 49 -6.80 17.64 -16.61
N MET A 50 -6.83 16.59 -17.44
CA MET A 50 -5.70 15.94 -18.10
C MET A 50 -4.77 15.14 -17.20
N VAL A 51 -5.25 13.96 -16.80
CA VAL A 51 -4.62 12.64 -16.96
C VAL A 51 -5.21 11.72 -15.90
N LYS A 52 -6.19 10.91 -16.32
CA LYS A 52 -6.92 9.93 -15.51
C LYS A 52 -6.04 8.71 -15.23
N ILE A 53 -4.80 8.90 -14.78
CA ILE A 53 -3.97 7.80 -14.29
C ILE A 53 -4.43 7.53 -12.85
N GLU A 54 -5.54 6.80 -12.78
CA GLU A 54 -5.82 5.84 -11.72
C GLU A 54 -5.78 6.37 -10.26
N LEU A 55 -6.58 7.42 -10.03
CA LEU A 55 -6.83 8.08 -8.74
C LEU A 55 -7.37 7.14 -7.62
N ASP A 56 -7.76 5.91 -7.92
CA ASP A 56 -8.22 4.90 -6.95
C ASP A 56 -7.25 3.69 -6.82
N SER A 57 -6.05 3.80 -7.38
CA SER A 57 -5.03 2.75 -7.29
C SER A 57 -4.08 2.95 -6.11
N PHE A 58 -3.61 1.83 -5.57
CA PHE A 58 -2.53 1.72 -4.62
C PHE A 58 -1.27 1.33 -5.37
N LEU A 59 -0.18 2.08 -5.17
CA LEU A 59 1.15 1.53 -5.44
C LEU A 59 1.44 0.49 -4.36
N ILE A 60 1.78 -0.73 -4.76
CA ILE A 60 2.14 -1.82 -3.87
C ILE A 60 3.38 -2.56 -4.39
N ARG A 61 4.30 -2.92 -3.49
CA ARG A 61 5.53 -3.66 -3.84
C ARG A 61 6.16 -4.32 -2.63
N THR A 62 7.07 -5.27 -2.88
CA THR A 62 7.90 -5.86 -1.82
C THR A 62 8.90 -4.84 -1.27
N ALA A 63 9.29 -5.04 -0.01
CA ALA A 63 10.27 -4.24 0.70
C ALA A 63 11.21 -5.16 1.50
N ARG A 64 12.43 -4.68 1.80
CA ARG A 64 13.37 -5.44 2.64
C ARG A 64 13.18 -5.23 4.14
N HIS A 65 12.62 -4.08 4.53
CA HIS A 65 12.36 -3.71 5.92
C HIS A 65 11.38 -2.53 5.98
N ALA A 66 10.90 -2.18 7.19
CA ALA A 66 9.88 -1.14 7.46
C ALA A 66 10.29 0.32 7.15
N LYS A 67 11.35 0.53 6.37
CA LYS A 67 11.84 1.84 5.89
C LYS A 67 12.41 1.77 4.47
N ASP A 68 12.18 0.67 3.75
CA ASP A 68 12.68 0.50 2.40
C ASP A 68 11.72 1.13 1.38
N TYR A 69 11.90 2.42 1.12
CA TYR A 69 11.11 3.18 0.13
C TYR A 69 11.62 3.04 -1.30
N THR A 70 12.54 2.12 -1.57
CA THR A 70 13.19 1.98 -2.89
C THR A 70 13.15 0.56 -3.44
N GLY A 71 12.97 -0.44 -2.59
CA GLY A 71 12.91 -1.85 -2.97
C GLY A 71 11.68 -2.24 -3.76
N GLY A 72 11.77 -3.39 -4.42
CA GLY A 72 10.67 -4.02 -5.15
C GLY A 72 10.32 -3.35 -6.48
N ILE A 73 9.53 -4.06 -7.30
CA ILE A 73 8.96 -3.55 -8.53
C ILE A 73 7.59 -2.95 -8.22
N ASN A 74 7.35 -1.70 -8.64
CA ASN A 74 6.06 -1.04 -8.49
C ASN A 74 4.97 -1.84 -9.21
N GLN A 75 3.94 -2.22 -8.48
CA GLN A 75 2.68 -2.73 -9.01
C GLN A 75 1.57 -1.79 -8.56
N TYR A 76 0.45 -1.82 -9.27
CA TYR A 76 -0.72 -1.01 -8.97
C TYR A 76 -1.94 -1.92 -8.85
N CYS A 77 -2.81 -1.64 -7.89
CA CYS A 77 -4.06 -2.35 -7.70
C CYS A 77 -5.13 -1.44 -7.10
N ASP A 78 -6.40 -1.76 -7.27
CA ASP A 78 -7.48 -1.03 -6.58
C ASP A 78 -7.78 -1.62 -5.19
N MET A 79 -8.80 -1.06 -4.51
CA MET A 79 -9.28 -1.56 -3.21
C MET A 79 -9.70 -3.04 -3.24
N SER A 80 -10.33 -3.50 -4.32
CA SER A 80 -10.86 -4.86 -4.44
C SER A 80 -9.74 -5.92 -4.52
N GLN A 81 -8.60 -5.52 -5.07
CA GLN A 81 -7.42 -6.37 -5.25
C GLN A 81 -6.39 -6.21 -4.12
N LEU A 82 -6.52 -5.19 -3.27
CA LEU A 82 -5.48 -4.83 -2.31
C LEU A 82 -5.14 -5.98 -1.34
N GLN A 83 -6.15 -6.63 -0.76
CA GLN A 83 -5.93 -7.74 0.18
C GLN A 83 -5.18 -8.91 -0.48
N SER A 84 -5.60 -9.33 -1.68
CA SER A 84 -4.99 -10.46 -2.38
C SER A 84 -3.56 -10.12 -2.84
N MET A 85 -3.30 -8.86 -3.20
CA MET A 85 -1.95 -8.39 -3.53
C MET A 85 -1.03 -8.34 -2.32
N ILE A 86 -1.52 -7.94 -1.15
CA ILE A 86 -0.76 -8.02 0.11
C ILE A 86 -0.36 -9.48 0.37
N ASP A 87 -1.33 -10.41 0.34
CA ASP A 87 -1.07 -11.83 0.60
C ASP A 87 -0.07 -12.43 -0.39
N LYS A 88 -0.25 -12.16 -1.67
CA LYS A 88 0.64 -12.63 -2.74
C LYS A 88 2.08 -12.17 -2.54
N LEU A 89 2.29 -10.90 -2.18
CA LEU A 89 3.65 -10.34 -2.04
C LEU A 89 4.32 -10.70 -0.71
N LEU A 90 3.54 -11.11 0.28
CA LEU A 90 4.01 -11.67 1.55
C LEU A 90 4.11 -13.21 1.53
N SER A 91 3.79 -13.87 0.42
CA SER A 91 3.88 -15.33 0.28
C SER A 91 5.32 -15.80 0.16
#